data_AF-A0A0F8ERJ3-F1
#
_entry.id   AF-A0A0F8ERJ3-F1
#
_cell.length_a   1.000
_cell.length_b   1.000
_cell.length_c   1.000
_cell.angle_alpha   90.00
_cell.angle_beta   90.00
_cell.angle_gamma   90.00
#
_symmetry.space_group_name_H-M   'P 1'
#
loop_
_entity.id
_entity.type
_entity.pdbx_description
1 polymer ?
#
loop_
_entity_poly.entity_id
_entity_poly.type
_entity_poly.pdbx_seq_one_letter_code
_entity_poly.pdbx_strand_id
1 'polypeptide(L)'
;MEKRAEIKVYGRVQKAGFRDFIDEIAFNLNLNGYVKNLDDGAVQVVCEGNEDAILELLTKINITQYPIRVENIDVVYKKPTGEYTAFELIRDEDLTTATYERMDAAARYIREMNSNLGGKIDVLGNKIDQARVEITYEIRVSRDNFRSHLDERISTIERELSLIKAKVIP
;
A
#
# COMPACT_ATOMS: atom_id res chain seq x y z
N MET A 1 21.03 -23.09 15.01
CA MET A 1 21.43 -23.28 16.42
C MET A 1 20.53 -22.41 17.29
N GLU A 2 20.30 -22.76 18.55
CA GLU A 2 19.54 -21.85 19.43
C GLU A 2 20.38 -20.64 19.84
N LYS A 3 19.76 -19.47 19.81
CA LYS A 3 20.35 -18.19 20.23
C LYS A 3 19.34 -17.38 21.01
N ARG A 4 19.85 -16.47 21.84
CA ARG A 4 19.11 -15.34 22.38
C ARG A 4 19.42 -14.11 21.55
N ALA A 5 18.41 -13.31 21.23
CA ALA A 5 18.58 -11.99 20.66
C ALA A 5 17.89 -10.95 21.55
N GLU A 6 18.62 -9.88 21.85
CA GLU A 6 18.08 -8.67 22.44
C GLU A 6 18.02 -7.63 21.33
N ILE A 7 16.79 -7.26 20.96
CA ILE A 7 16.48 -6.43 19.80
C ILE A 7 15.86 -5.14 20.31
N LYS A 8 16.35 -4.00 19.81
CA LYS A 8 15.76 -2.69 20.07
C LYS A 8 15.40 -2.03 18.75
N VAL A 9 14.12 -1.74 18.57
CA VAL A 9 13.55 -1.20 17.33
C VAL A 9 13.18 0.25 17.55
N TYR A 10 13.64 1.12 16.65
CA TYR A 10 13.41 2.57 16.70
C TYR A 10 12.58 3.05 15.52
N GLY A 11 11.95 4.21 15.71
CA GLY A 11 11.16 4.90 14.70
C GLY A 11 9.73 5.13 15.19
N ARG A 12 8.77 5.17 14.27
CA ARG A 12 7.33 5.26 14.59
C ARG A 12 6.77 3.87 14.83
N VAL A 13 7.13 3.29 15.98
CA VAL A 13 6.91 1.87 16.30
C VAL A 13 5.95 1.64 17.48
N GLN A 14 5.50 2.71 18.14
CA GLN A 14 4.52 2.63 19.23
C GLN A 14 3.14 3.16 18.80
N LYS A 15 2.12 2.84 19.61
CA LYS A 15 0.72 3.29 19.42
C LYS A 15 0.11 2.88 18.07
N ALA A 16 0.62 1.81 17.46
CA ALA A 16 0.21 1.33 16.14
C ALA A 16 0.01 -0.21 16.07
N GLY A 17 -0.08 -0.88 17.22
CA GLY A 17 -0.26 -2.36 17.27
C GLY A 17 1.01 -3.17 16.99
N PHE A 18 2.19 -2.54 16.91
CA PHE A 18 3.42 -3.22 16.54
C PHE A 18 3.84 -4.33 17.51
N ARG A 19 3.59 -4.16 18.82
CA ARG A 19 3.89 -5.21 19.81
C ARG A 19 3.02 -6.45 19.58
N ASP A 20 1.72 -6.27 19.32
CA ASP A 20 0.79 -7.37 19.02
C ASP A 20 1.20 -8.08 17.71
N PHE A 21 1.68 -7.33 16.71
CA PHE A 21 2.24 -7.89 15.48
C PHE A 21 3.51 -8.72 15.72
N ILE A 22 4.42 -8.24 16.57
CA ILE A 22 5.65 -8.96 16.94
C ILE A 22 5.30 -10.26 17.68
N ASP A 23 4.36 -10.20 18.63
CA ASP A 23 3.88 -11.35 19.41
C ASP A 23 3.31 -12.44 18.49
N GLU A 24 2.47 -12.07 17.52
CA GLU A 24 1.94 -12.99 16.52
C GLU A 24 3.04 -13.65 15.67
N ILE A 25 4.05 -12.88 15.23
CA ILE A 25 5.18 -13.43 14.47
C ILE A 25 6.00 -14.38 15.33
N ALA A 26 6.33 -13.98 16.57
CA ALA A 26 7.14 -14.78 17.48
C ALA A 26 6.46 -16.13 17.78
N PHE A 27 5.15 -16.11 18.01
CA PHE A 27 4.34 -17.31 18.16
C PHE A 27 4.44 -18.23 16.92
N ASN A 28 4.23 -17.69 15.72
CA ASN A 28 4.30 -18.46 14.47
C ASN A 28 5.69 -19.05 14.19
N LEU A 29 6.74 -18.42 14.71
CA LEU A 29 8.13 -18.84 14.56
C LEU A 29 8.63 -19.73 15.71
N ASN A 30 7.76 -20.07 16.67
CA ASN A 30 8.10 -20.82 17.89
C ASN A 30 9.27 -20.19 18.67
N LEU A 31 9.27 -18.87 18.79
CA LEU A 31 10.22 -18.14 19.63
C LEU A 31 9.63 -17.92 21.02
N ASN A 32 10.46 -18.00 22.06
CA ASN A 32 10.09 -17.66 23.43
C ASN A 32 10.72 -16.32 23.82
N GLY A 33 10.17 -15.60 24.79
CA GLY A 33 10.70 -14.31 25.23
C GLY A 33 9.62 -13.28 25.54
N TYR A 34 9.85 -12.02 25.21
CA TYR A 34 8.87 -10.97 25.39
C TYR A 34 9.05 -9.78 24.45
N VAL A 35 8.00 -8.98 24.33
CA VAL A 35 8.02 -7.67 23.71
C VAL A 35 7.44 -6.60 24.63
N LYS A 36 8.07 -5.43 24.68
CA LYS A 36 7.58 -4.27 25.44
C LYS A 36 7.92 -2.95 24.78
N ASN A 37 7.11 -1.93 25.09
CA ASN A 37 7.46 -0.55 24.75
C ASN A 37 8.44 -0.02 25.81
N LEU A 38 9.35 0.84 25.37
CA LEU A 38 10.25 1.59 26.25
C LEU A 38 9.80 3.05 26.33
N ASP A 39 10.12 3.72 27.44
CA ASP A 39 9.76 5.12 27.68
C ASP A 39 10.43 6.10 26.70
N ASP A 40 11.55 5.70 26.10
CA ASP A 40 12.26 6.46 25.07
C ASP A 40 11.59 6.39 23.68
N GLY A 41 10.45 5.69 23.57
CA GLY A 41 9.70 5.54 22.32
C GLY A 41 10.11 4.32 21.48
N ALA A 42 11.16 3.58 21.86
CA ALA A 42 11.57 2.36 21.19
C ALA A 42 10.71 1.14 21.61
N VAL A 43 10.82 0.05 20.86
CA VAL A 43 10.28 -1.26 21.24
C VAL A 43 11.42 -2.22 21.50
N GLN A 44 11.39 -2.87 22.67
CA GLN A 44 12.34 -3.93 23.02
C GLN A 44 11.70 -5.29 22.77
N VAL A 45 12.46 -6.15 22.11
CA VAL A 45 12.14 -7.58 21.98
C VAL A 45 13.30 -8.38 22.54
N VAL A 46 13.01 -9.32 23.43
CA VAL A 46 13.97 -10.35 23.82
C VAL A 46 13.40 -11.66 23.36
N CYS A 47 14.15 -12.42 22.58
CA CYS A 47 13.68 -13.71 22.09
C CYS A 47 14.78 -14.78 22.14
N GLU A 48 14.37 -16.03 22.37
CA GLU A 48 15.19 -17.22 22.34
C GLU A 48 14.55 -18.26 21.41
N GLY A 49 15.39 -18.91 20.60
CA GLY A 49 14.94 -19.98 19.69
C GLY A 49 15.95 -20.19 18.56
N ASN A 50 15.49 -20.81 17.47
CA ASN A 50 16.35 -21.05 16.30
C ASN A 50 16.82 -19.71 15.70
N GLU A 51 18.12 -19.61 15.42
CA GLU A 51 18.73 -18.46 14.73
C GLU A 51 18.00 -18.10 13.42
N ASP A 52 17.58 -19.09 12.62
CA ASP A 52 16.84 -18.83 11.37
C ASP A 52 15.49 -18.15 11.64
N ALA A 53 14.79 -18.58 12.71
CA ALA A 53 13.54 -17.98 13.14
C ALA A 53 13.75 -16.54 13.66
N ILE A 54 14.86 -16.27 14.35
CA ILE A 54 15.21 -14.91 14.79
C ILE A 54 15.49 -14.01 13.58
N LEU A 55 16.19 -14.50 12.56
CA LEU A 55 16.44 -13.76 11.32
C LEU A 55 15.14 -13.48 10.54
N GLU A 56 14.22 -14.44 10.52
CA GLU A 56 12.91 -14.27 9.91
C GLU A 56 12.07 -13.23 10.67
N LEU A 57 12.11 -13.24 12.01
CA LEU A 57 11.49 -12.20 12.85
C LEU A 57 12.03 -10.82 12.47
N LEU A 58 13.36 -10.64 12.43
CA LEU A 58 14.00 -9.36 12.07
C LEU A 58 13.56 -8.86 10.69
N THR A 59 13.41 -9.77 9.73
CA THR A 59 12.95 -9.46 8.38
C THR A 59 11.50 -8.98 8.40
N LYS A 60 10.61 -9.67 9.12
CA LYS A 60 9.18 -9.36 9.19
C LYS A 60 8.87 -8.06 9.94
N ILE A 61 9.67 -7.74 10.96
CA ILE A 61 9.43 -6.54 11.78
C ILE A 61 9.99 -5.26 11.17
N ASN A 62 10.83 -5.34 10.12
CA ASN A 62 11.40 -4.18 9.42
C ASN A 62 10.39 -3.50 8.48
N ILE A 63 9.31 -2.98 9.05
CA ILE A 63 8.19 -2.36 8.33
C ILE A 63 8.53 -0.90 8.03
N THR A 64 8.44 -0.49 6.77
CA THR A 64 8.74 0.90 6.34
C THR A 64 7.48 1.72 5.97
N GLN A 65 6.30 1.13 6.08
CA GLN A 65 5.02 1.72 5.65
C GLN A 65 4.12 2.10 6.83
N TYR A 66 3.60 3.33 6.80
CA TYR A 66 2.62 3.83 7.76
C TYR A 66 1.44 2.83 7.95
N PRO A 67 1.00 2.49 9.18
CA PRO A 67 1.16 3.22 10.44
C PRO A 67 2.47 2.97 11.22
N ILE A 68 3.24 1.94 10.86
CA ILE A 68 4.48 1.55 11.55
C ILE A 68 5.67 1.86 10.66
N ARG A 69 6.63 2.65 11.15
CA ARG A 69 7.84 2.94 10.39
C ARG A 69 9.06 2.67 11.24
N VAL A 70 9.72 1.56 10.96
CA VAL A 70 11.02 1.23 11.51
C VAL A 70 12.09 2.06 10.81
N GLU A 71 12.90 2.73 11.61
CA GLU A 71 14.02 3.55 11.15
C GLU A 71 15.36 2.86 11.43
N ASN A 72 15.44 2.11 12.53
CA ASN A 72 16.64 1.39 12.93
C ASN A 72 16.26 0.15 13.77
N ILE A 73 17.04 -0.91 13.63
CA ILE A 73 17.00 -2.10 14.49
C ILE A 73 18.41 -2.39 15.01
N ASP A 74 18.60 -2.31 16.31
CA ASP A 74 19.79 -2.79 17.00
C ASP A 74 19.57 -4.24 17.46
N VAL A 75 20.53 -5.12 17.22
CA VAL A 75 20.48 -6.54 17.64
C VAL A 75 21.75 -6.92 18.36
N VAL A 76 21.60 -7.54 19.53
CA VAL A 76 22.70 -8.17 20.26
C VAL A 76 22.39 -9.65 20.47
N TYR A 77 23.20 -10.52 19.88
CA TYR A 77 23.08 -11.97 20.08
C TYR A 77 23.82 -12.42 21.34
N LYS A 78 23.19 -13.34 22.09
CA LYS A 78 23.71 -13.94 23.32
C LYS A 78 23.45 -15.44 23.33
N LYS A 79 24.02 -16.13 24.32
CA LYS A 79 23.68 -17.53 24.60
C LYS A 79 22.24 -17.62 25.14
N PRO A 80 21.45 -18.62 24.72
CA PRO A 80 20.12 -18.86 25.29
C PRO A 80 20.24 -19.18 26.77
N THR A 81 19.29 -18.66 27.55
CA THR A 81 19.21 -18.86 28.99
C THR A 81 18.21 -19.95 29.36
N GLY A 82 17.21 -20.20 28.50
CA GLY A 82 16.10 -21.10 28.77
C GLY A 82 15.11 -20.56 29.81
N GLU A 83 15.16 -19.26 30.14
CA GLU A 83 14.30 -18.66 31.18
C GLU A 83 12.85 -18.44 30.70
N TYR A 84 12.62 -18.48 29.39
CA TYR A 84 11.31 -18.22 28.78
C TYR A 84 10.68 -19.52 28.25
N THR A 85 9.49 -19.85 28.73
CA THR A 85 8.69 -21.00 28.24
C THR A 85 7.64 -20.61 27.20
N ALA A 86 7.40 -19.32 27.02
CA ALA A 86 6.46 -18.74 26.07
C ALA A 86 6.96 -17.36 25.63
N PHE A 87 6.28 -16.76 24.64
CA PHE A 87 6.46 -15.37 24.28
C PHE A 87 5.38 -14.51 24.94
N GLU A 88 5.77 -13.42 25.59
CA GLU A 88 4.85 -12.57 26.35
C GLU A 88 4.80 -11.12 25.86
N LEU A 89 3.59 -10.58 25.80
CA LEU A 89 3.33 -9.18 25.49
C LEU A 89 3.18 -8.37 26.79
N ILE A 90 4.19 -7.54 27.11
CA ILE A 90 4.21 -6.74 28.33
C ILE A 90 3.56 -5.36 28.08
N ARG A 91 2.60 -4.99 28.95
CA ARG A 91 1.85 -3.73 28.91
C ARG A 91 1.94 -3.05 30.28
N ASP A 92 2.80 -2.05 30.40
CA ASP A 92 3.02 -1.29 31.65
C ASP A 92 2.06 -0.09 31.80
N GLU A 93 1.21 0.17 30.79
CA GLU A 93 0.35 1.35 30.68
C GLU A 93 -1.04 1.11 31.31
N ASP A 94 -1.60 2.11 32.00
CA ASP A 94 -3.02 2.07 32.41
C ASP A 94 -3.93 1.98 31.17
N LEU A 95 -4.93 1.10 31.24
CA LEU A 95 -5.85 0.78 30.15
C LEU A 95 -6.55 2.05 29.62
N THR A 96 -6.90 3.00 30.49
CA THR A 96 -7.57 4.24 30.07
C THR A 96 -6.68 5.09 29.16
N THR A 97 -5.45 5.37 29.63
CA THR A 97 -4.44 6.15 28.90
C THR A 97 -4.07 5.47 27.58
N ALA A 98 -3.77 4.16 27.63
CA ALA A 98 -3.47 3.38 26.43
C ALA A 98 -4.61 3.42 25.40
N THR A 99 -5.87 3.46 25.84
CA THR A 99 -7.03 3.53 24.94
C THR A 99 -7.12 4.87 24.22
N TYR A 100 -7.01 5.99 24.94
CA TYR A 100 -7.03 7.33 24.33
C TYR A 100 -5.91 7.50 23.31
N GLU A 101 -4.70 7.07 23.65
CA GLU A 101 -3.54 7.18 22.76
C GLU A 101 -3.69 6.34 21.49
N ARG A 102 -4.29 5.14 21.60
CA ARG A 102 -4.62 4.29 20.45
C ARG A 102 -5.71 4.92 19.58
N MET A 103 -6.73 5.54 20.18
CA MET A 103 -7.77 6.25 19.44
C MET A 103 -7.22 7.45 18.67
N ASP A 104 -6.35 8.26 19.29
CA ASP A 104 -5.70 9.38 18.62
C ASP A 104 -4.78 8.93 17.47
N ALA A 105 -4.07 7.82 17.67
CA ALA A 105 -3.29 7.22 16.59
C ALA A 105 -4.17 6.72 15.44
N ALA A 106 -5.30 6.05 15.75
CA ALA A 106 -6.27 5.60 14.76
C ALA A 106 -6.91 6.77 14.01
N ALA A 107 -7.26 7.86 14.70
CA ALA A 107 -7.82 9.06 14.09
C ALA A 107 -6.85 9.71 13.09
N ARG A 108 -5.56 9.80 13.44
CA ARG A 108 -4.51 10.24 12.51
C ARG A 108 -4.39 9.31 11.31
N TYR A 109 -4.45 8.00 11.55
CA TYR A 109 -4.36 6.99 10.48
C TYR A 109 -5.50 7.11 9.46
N ILE A 110 -6.74 7.23 9.94
CA ILE A 110 -7.91 7.43 9.08
C ILE A 110 -7.78 8.71 8.25
N ARG A 111 -7.31 9.81 8.87
CA ARG A 111 -7.10 11.07 8.17
C ARG A 111 -6.09 10.94 7.03
N GLU A 112 -4.97 10.28 7.30
CA GLU A 112 -3.91 10.08 6.31
C GLU A 112 -4.35 9.17 5.16
N MET A 113 -5.08 8.08 5.46
CA MET A 113 -5.72 7.25 4.43
C MET A 113 -6.67 8.06 3.55
N ASN A 114 -7.57 8.84 4.15
CA ASN A 114 -8.52 9.66 3.39
C ASN A 114 -7.81 10.66 2.48
N SER A 115 -6.72 11.28 2.94
CA SER A 115 -5.91 12.17 2.10
C SER A 115 -5.27 11.44 0.91
N ASN A 116 -4.68 10.26 1.14
CA ASN A 116 -4.06 9.45 0.09
C ASN A 116 -5.09 8.94 -0.94
N LEU A 117 -6.26 8.51 -0.46
CA LEU A 117 -7.39 8.12 -1.31
C LEU A 117 -7.88 9.29 -2.16
N GLY A 118 -8.04 10.49 -1.57
CA GLY A 118 -8.38 11.71 -2.29
C GLY A 118 -7.43 11.99 -3.45
N GLY A 119 -6.12 11.99 -3.19
CA GLY A 119 -5.12 12.20 -4.25
C GLY A 119 -5.16 11.14 -5.36
N LYS A 120 -5.40 9.86 -5.03
CA LYS A 120 -5.56 8.80 -6.04
C LYS A 120 -6.82 8.99 -6.89
N ILE A 121 -7.92 9.41 -6.27
CA ILE A 121 -9.19 9.70 -6.96
C ILE A 121 -9.01 10.88 -7.92
N ASP A 122 -8.31 11.95 -7.51
CA ASP A 122 -8.02 13.09 -8.37
C ASP A 122 -7.19 12.69 -9.60
N VAL A 123 -6.15 11.88 -9.40
CA VAL A 123 -5.33 11.34 -10.51
C VAL A 123 -6.18 10.49 -11.47
N LEU A 124 -7.07 9.65 -10.93
CA LEU A 124 -7.99 8.86 -11.75
C LEU A 124 -8.96 9.75 -12.53
N GLY A 125 -9.52 10.79 -11.89
CA GLY A 125 -10.40 11.78 -12.53
C GLY A 125 -9.71 12.46 -13.71
N ASN A 126 -8.48 12.92 -13.52
CA ASN A 126 -7.69 13.52 -14.60
C ASN A 126 -7.46 12.57 -15.78
N LYS A 127 -7.17 11.28 -15.52
CA LYS A 127 -7.00 10.27 -16.58
C LYS A 127 -8.31 10.01 -17.33
N ILE A 128 -9.44 9.97 -16.61
CA ILE A 128 -10.76 9.81 -17.21
C ILE A 128 -11.09 11.01 -18.10
N ASP A 129 -10.83 12.23 -17.64
CA ASP A 129 -11.07 13.44 -18.44
C ASP A 129 -10.19 13.48 -19.70
N GLN A 130 -8.91 13.09 -19.59
CA GLN A 130 -8.02 12.97 -20.75
C GLN A 130 -8.54 11.96 -21.77
N ALA A 131 -8.89 10.74 -21.31
CA ALA A 131 -9.45 9.71 -22.18
C ALA A 131 -10.76 10.17 -22.84
N ARG A 132 -11.62 10.89 -22.11
CA ARG A 132 -12.86 11.45 -22.65
C ARG A 132 -12.59 12.42 -23.79
N VAL A 133 -11.60 13.31 -23.63
CA VAL A 133 -11.22 14.28 -24.66
C VAL A 133 -10.69 13.57 -25.90
N GLU A 134 -9.81 12.58 -25.72
CA GLU A 134 -9.20 11.81 -26.80
C GLU A 134 -10.25 11.03 -27.61
N ILE A 135 -11.14 10.29 -26.94
CA ILE A 135 -12.25 9.57 -27.58
C ILE A 135 -13.16 10.54 -28.34
N THR A 136 -13.50 11.68 -27.75
CA THR A 136 -14.36 12.68 -28.40
C THR A 136 -13.69 13.25 -29.66
N TYR A 137 -12.38 13.46 -29.61
CA TYR A 137 -11.59 13.92 -30.75
C TYR A 137 -11.55 12.88 -31.86
N GLU A 138 -11.23 11.62 -31.55
CA GLU A 138 -11.20 10.53 -32.52
C GLU A 138 -12.55 10.31 -33.21
N ILE A 139 -13.66 10.34 -32.44
CA ILE A 139 -15.02 10.24 -33.00
C ILE A 139 -15.30 11.37 -33.98
N ARG A 140 -14.91 12.61 -33.64
CA ARG A 140 -15.10 13.77 -34.52
C ARG A 140 -14.31 13.59 -35.82
N VAL A 141 -13.03 13.25 -35.73
CA VAL A 141 -12.16 13.03 -36.88
C VAL A 141 -12.70 11.90 -37.77
N SER A 142 -13.11 10.77 -37.17
CA SER A 142 -13.70 9.64 -37.89
C SER A 142 -14.98 10.04 -38.64
N ARG A 143 -15.87 10.82 -38.00
CA ARG A 143 -17.10 11.32 -38.62
C ARG A 143 -16.82 12.27 -39.78
N ASP A 144 -15.84 13.15 -39.66
CA ASP A 144 -15.48 14.12 -40.71
C ASP A 144 -14.82 13.43 -41.91
N ASN A 145 -13.99 12.42 -41.66
CA ASN A 145 -13.42 11.58 -42.72
C ASN A 145 -14.51 10.80 -43.47
N PHE A 146 -15.46 10.21 -42.73
CA PHE A 146 -16.58 9.48 -43.33
C PHE A 146 -17.48 10.38 -44.18
N ARG A 147 -17.77 11.60 -43.69
CA ARG A 147 -18.51 12.61 -44.47
C ARG A 147 -17.80 12.99 -45.76
N SER A 148 -16.51 13.31 -45.67
CA SER A 148 -15.70 13.65 -46.84
C SER A 148 -15.72 12.53 -47.89
N HIS A 149 -15.60 11.27 -47.44
CA HIS A 149 -15.66 10.11 -48.33
C HIS A 149 -17.04 9.93 -48.98
N LEU A 150 -18.13 10.14 -48.22
CA LEU A 150 -19.48 10.09 -48.77
C LEU A 150 -19.72 11.19 -49.82
N ASP A 151 -19.29 12.41 -49.54
CA ASP A 151 -19.46 13.54 -50.46
C ASP A 151 -18.71 13.29 -51.79
N GLU A 152 -17.51 12.72 -51.73
CA GLU A 152 -16.74 12.33 -52.92
C GLU A 152 -17.45 11.26 -53.76
N ARG A 153 -18.00 10.23 -53.10
CA ARG A 153 -18.76 9.16 -53.78
C ARG A 153 -20.06 9.68 -54.38
N ILE A 154 -20.80 10.51 -53.65
CA ILE A 154 -22.03 11.13 -54.15
C ILE A 154 -21.73 11.99 -55.37
N SER A 155 -20.70 12.85 -55.30
CA SER A 155 -20.29 13.69 -56.44
C SER A 155 -19.91 12.86 -57.67
N THR A 156 -19.24 11.72 -57.46
CA THR A 156 -18.90 10.78 -58.54
C THR A 156 -20.16 10.16 -59.16
N ILE A 157 -21.11 9.70 -58.35
CA ILE A 157 -22.38 9.15 -58.82
C ILE A 157 -23.20 10.20 -59.58
N GLU A 158 -23.30 11.43 -59.07
CA GLU A 158 -24.00 12.53 -59.74
C GLU A 158 -23.41 12.85 -61.11
N ARG A 159 -22.08 12.82 -61.22
CA ARG A 159 -21.36 12.99 -62.50
C ARG A 159 -21.68 11.86 -63.46
N GLU A 160 -21.61 10.61 -63.03
CA GLU A 160 -21.93 9.43 -63.84
C GLU A 160 -23.39 9.45 -64.32
N LEU A 161 -24.34 9.78 -63.44
CA LEU A 161 -25.76 9.91 -63.79
C LEU A 161 -26.00 11.02 -64.82
N SER A 162 -25.30 12.13 -64.73
CA SER A 162 -25.39 13.23 -65.69
C SER A 162 -24.90 12.80 -67.08
N LEU A 163 -23.78 12.06 -67.15
CA LEU A 163 -23.27 11.49 -68.40
C LEU A 163 -24.23 10.47 -69.01
N ILE A 164 -24.89 9.65 -68.19
CA ILE A 164 -25.91 8.70 -68.65
C ILE A 164 -27.12 9.45 -69.21
N LYS A 165 -27.65 10.44 -68.49
CA LYS A 165 -28.80 11.25 -68.97
C LYS A 165 -28.51 11.91 -70.32
N ALA A 166 -27.31 12.45 -70.52
CA ALA A 166 -26.90 13.06 -71.79
C ALA A 166 -26.81 12.07 -72.97
N LYS A 167 -26.65 10.77 -72.71
CA LYS A 167 -26.65 9.72 -73.75
C LYS A 167 -28.03 9.15 -74.06
N VAL A 168 -28.99 9.30 -73.14
CA VAL A 168 -30.31 8.64 -73.21
C VAL A 168 -31.41 9.61 -73.67
N ILE A 169 -31.22 10.93 -73.50
CA ILE A 169 -32.13 11.96 -74.00
C ILE A 169 -31.46 12.61 -75.23
N PRO A 170 -32.02 12.47 -76.45
CA PRO A 170 -31.45 13.02 -77.69
C PRO A 170 -31.51 14.55 -77.77
#